data_AF-P10649-F1
#
_entry.id   AF-P10649-F1
#
_cell.length_a   1.000
_cell.length_b   1.000
_cell.length_c   1.000
_cell.angle_alpha   90.00
_cell.angle_beta   90.00
_cell.angle_gamma   90.00
#
_symmetry.space_group_name_H-M   'P 1'
#
loop_
_entity.id
_entity.type
_entity.pdbx_description
1 polymer ?
#
loop_
_entity_poly.entity_id
_entity_poly.type
_entity_poly.pdbx_seq_one_letter_code
_entity_poly.pdbx_strand_id
1 'polypeptide(L)'
;MPMILGYWNVRGLTHPIRMLLEYTDSSYDEKRYTMGDAPDFDRSQWLNEKFKLGLDFPNLPYLIDGSHKITQSNAILRYLARKHHLDGETEEERIRADIVENQVMDTRMQLIMLCYNPDFEKQKPEFLKTIPEKMKLYSEFLGKRPWFAGDKVTYVDFLAYDILDQYRMFEPKCLDAFPNLRDFLARFEGLKKISAYMKSSRYIATPIFSKMAHWSNK
;
A
#
# COMPACT_ATOMS: atom_id res chain seq x y z
N MET A 1 -17.00 15.41 11.01
CA MET A 1 -16.15 15.96 9.93
C MET A 1 -15.51 14.77 9.23
N PRO A 2 -15.31 14.81 7.91
CA PRO A 2 -14.56 13.77 7.21
C PRO A 2 -13.14 13.65 7.80
N MET A 3 -12.59 12.45 7.82
CA MET A 3 -11.17 12.24 8.09
C MET A 3 -10.33 12.89 6.99
N ILE A 4 -9.10 13.30 7.28
CA ILE A 4 -8.18 13.84 6.27
C ILE A 4 -7.00 12.89 6.09
N LEU A 5 -6.85 12.31 4.91
CA LEU A 5 -5.67 11.54 4.50
C LEU A 5 -4.70 12.45 3.75
N GLY A 6 -3.52 12.68 4.30
CA GLY A 6 -2.45 13.44 3.67
C GLY A 6 -1.39 12.55 3.05
N TYR A 7 -1.11 12.72 1.76
CA TYR A 7 0.00 12.04 1.09
C TYR A 7 0.46 12.78 -0.16
N TRP A 8 1.55 12.33 -0.77
CA TRP A 8 1.90 12.75 -2.12
C TRP A 8 0.81 12.35 -3.13
N ASN A 9 0.71 13.10 -4.23
CA ASN A 9 -0.20 12.83 -5.34
C ASN A 9 0.30 11.67 -6.23
N VAL A 10 0.57 10.52 -5.61
CA VAL A 10 1.00 9.26 -6.24
C VAL A 10 0.31 8.11 -5.50
N ARG A 11 0.44 6.87 -6.00
CA ARG A 11 -0.07 5.68 -5.30
C ARG A 11 0.72 5.42 -4.00
N GLY A 12 2.04 5.26 -4.10
CA GLY A 12 3.00 5.12 -3.00
C GLY A 12 2.54 4.24 -1.83
N LEU A 13 2.89 4.67 -0.61
CA LEU A 13 2.60 3.95 0.64
C LEU A 13 1.12 4.00 1.06
N THR A 14 0.31 4.84 0.42
CA THR A 14 -1.06 5.12 0.88
C THR A 14 -2.13 4.30 0.14
N HIS A 15 -1.76 3.53 -0.88
CA HIS A 15 -2.73 2.70 -1.61
C HIS A 15 -3.53 1.77 -0.69
N PRO A 16 -2.92 1.01 0.25
CA PRO A 16 -3.66 0.19 1.20
C PRO A 16 -4.64 1.01 2.04
N ILE A 17 -4.25 2.22 2.45
CA ILE A 17 -5.07 3.11 3.29
C ILE A 17 -6.29 3.60 2.52
N ARG A 18 -6.10 4.09 1.28
CA ARG A 18 -7.20 4.52 0.40
C ARG A 18 -8.20 3.39 0.18
N MET A 19 -7.72 2.20 -0.15
CA MET A 19 -8.58 1.03 -0.35
C MET A 19 -9.32 0.64 0.92
N LEU A 20 -8.67 0.70 2.09
CA LEU A 20 -9.31 0.39 3.36
C LEU A 20 -10.41 1.41 3.72
N LEU A 21 -10.16 2.70 3.51
CA LEU A 21 -11.15 3.77 3.70
C LEU A 21 -12.37 3.57 2.80
N GLU A 22 -12.15 3.22 1.53
CA GLU A 22 -13.22 2.95 0.57
C GLU A 22 -13.98 1.65 0.91
N TYR A 23 -13.27 0.62 1.34
CA TYR A 23 -13.89 -0.65 1.77
C TYR A 23 -14.79 -0.47 2.99
N THR A 24 -14.37 0.34 3.96
CA THR A 24 -15.13 0.61 5.18
C THR A 24 -16.17 1.72 5.03
N ASP A 25 -16.36 2.24 3.81
CA ASP A 25 -17.28 3.35 3.49
C ASP A 25 -17.04 4.58 4.37
N SER A 26 -15.77 4.83 4.68
CA SER A 26 -15.35 5.93 5.55
C SER A 26 -15.63 7.28 4.91
N SER A 27 -16.09 8.24 5.71
CA SER A 27 -16.13 9.65 5.29
C SER A 27 -14.74 10.25 5.41
N TYR A 28 -14.09 10.54 4.29
CA TYR A 28 -12.75 11.12 4.25
C TYR A 28 -12.51 12.03 3.04
N ASP A 29 -11.62 12.99 3.20
CA ASP A 29 -11.03 13.81 2.15
C ASP A 29 -9.53 13.49 2.01
N GLU A 30 -8.94 13.79 0.85
CA GLU A 30 -7.50 13.65 0.62
C GLU A 30 -6.81 14.99 0.40
N LYS A 31 -5.77 15.26 1.19
CA LYS A 31 -4.79 16.31 0.90
C LYS A 31 -3.64 15.70 0.10
N ARG A 32 -3.68 15.92 -1.22
CA ARG A 32 -2.68 15.41 -2.17
C ARG A 32 -1.61 16.47 -2.45
N TYR A 33 -0.45 16.31 -1.84
CA TYR A 33 0.70 17.19 -2.08
C TYR A 33 1.35 16.86 -3.42
N THR A 34 1.59 17.86 -4.27
CA THR A 34 2.27 17.67 -5.55
C THR A 34 3.74 18.00 -5.44
N MET A 35 4.60 17.08 -5.90
CA MET A 35 6.03 17.33 -6.07
C MET A 35 6.27 18.02 -7.41
N GLY A 36 7.11 19.05 -7.41
CA GLY A 36 7.57 19.75 -8.61
C GLY A 36 8.33 18.84 -9.58
N ASP A 37 8.53 19.31 -10.80
CA ASP A 37 9.30 18.57 -11.81
C ASP A 37 10.81 18.64 -11.56
N ALA A 38 11.55 17.77 -12.25
CA ALA A 38 13.00 17.79 -12.26
C ALA A 38 13.52 19.11 -12.88
N PRO A 39 14.71 19.59 -12.47
CA PRO A 39 15.63 18.98 -11.51
C PRO A 39 15.32 19.30 -10.04
N ASP A 40 14.44 20.26 -9.77
CA ASP A 40 14.26 20.83 -8.43
C ASP A 40 13.42 19.95 -7.50
N PHE A 41 12.47 19.20 -8.07
CA PHE A 41 11.55 18.34 -7.31
C PHE A 41 10.87 19.06 -6.14
N ASP A 42 10.40 20.30 -6.37
CA ASP A 42 9.88 21.17 -5.30
C ASP A 42 8.88 20.44 -4.38
N ARG A 43 9.08 20.60 -3.07
CA ARG A 43 8.25 19.98 -2.03
C ARG A 43 7.53 21.02 -1.18
N SER A 44 7.53 22.29 -1.59
CA SER A 44 7.01 23.42 -0.82
C SER A 44 5.58 23.21 -0.33
N GLN A 45 4.70 22.63 -1.15
CA GLN A 45 3.30 22.34 -0.76
C GLN A 45 3.22 21.55 0.54
N TRP A 46 4.09 20.54 0.71
CA TRP A 46 4.15 19.76 1.95
C TRP A 46 4.93 20.50 3.03
N LEU A 47 6.13 20.99 2.70
CA LEU A 47 7.05 21.58 3.68
C LEU A 47 6.45 22.81 4.39
N ASN A 48 5.59 23.56 3.70
CA ASN A 48 4.93 24.75 4.24
C ASN A 48 3.86 24.43 5.32
N GLU A 49 3.31 23.21 5.32
CA GLU A 49 2.29 22.74 6.27
C GLU A 49 2.82 21.71 7.28
N LYS A 50 3.93 21.04 6.96
CA LYS A 50 4.48 19.88 7.70
C LYS A 50 4.42 20.01 9.22
N PHE A 51 4.88 21.14 9.76
CA PHE A 51 4.96 21.37 11.21
C PHE A 51 3.78 22.13 11.80
N LYS A 52 2.70 22.37 11.02
CA LYS A 52 1.52 23.15 11.42
C LYS A 52 0.27 22.29 11.64
N LEU A 53 0.35 20.99 11.36
CA LEU A 53 -0.77 20.06 11.45
C LEU A 53 -0.93 19.43 12.85
N GLY A 54 0.02 19.65 13.76
CA GLY A 54 0.02 19.07 15.11
C GLY A 54 0.36 17.58 15.16
N LEU A 55 1.02 17.04 14.13
CA LEU A 55 1.49 15.65 14.10
C LEU A 55 2.67 15.48 15.09
N ASP A 56 2.71 14.39 15.86
CA ASP A 56 3.80 14.11 16.80
C ASP A 56 5.13 13.87 16.08
N PHE A 57 5.10 13.07 15.01
CA PHE A 57 6.23 12.81 14.12
C PHE A 57 5.84 13.20 12.68
N PRO A 58 5.97 14.47 12.28
CA PRO A 58 5.48 14.96 10.99
C PRO A 58 6.02 14.19 9.79
N ASN A 59 5.14 13.42 9.13
CA ASN A 59 5.49 12.57 8.00
C ASN A 59 4.29 12.33 7.06
N LEU A 60 4.55 11.70 5.92
CA LEU A 60 3.53 11.25 4.96
C LEU A 60 3.61 9.71 4.80
N PRO A 61 2.49 8.98 4.83
CA PRO A 61 1.13 9.48 5.02
C PRO A 61 0.83 9.93 6.45
N TYR A 62 -0.16 10.81 6.58
CA TYR A 62 -0.83 11.10 7.84
C TYR A 62 -2.35 10.89 7.70
N LEU A 63 -3.02 10.57 8.80
CA LEU A 63 -4.48 10.57 8.93
C LEU A 63 -4.87 11.48 10.09
N ILE A 64 -5.83 12.39 9.86
CA ILE A 64 -6.46 13.19 10.91
C ILE A 64 -7.92 12.76 11.03
N ASP A 65 -8.30 12.22 12.19
CA ASP A 65 -9.68 11.89 12.55
C ASP A 65 -10.05 12.62 13.85
N GLY A 66 -10.69 13.78 13.72
CA GLY A 66 -11.00 14.65 14.86
C GLY A 66 -9.73 15.06 15.62
N SER A 67 -9.63 14.63 16.88
CA SER A 67 -8.46 14.89 17.72
C SER A 67 -7.28 13.95 17.43
N HIS A 68 -7.51 12.81 16.76
CA HIS A 68 -6.46 11.83 16.46
C HIS A 68 -5.63 12.27 15.26
N LYS A 69 -4.31 12.31 15.43
CA LYS A 69 -3.34 12.73 14.42
C LYS A 69 -2.29 11.64 14.28
N ILE A 70 -2.34 10.89 13.21
CA ILE A 70 -1.64 9.61 13.08
C ILE A 70 -0.69 9.68 11.90
N THR A 71 0.58 9.33 12.10
CA THR A 71 1.54 9.07 11.02
C THR A 71 1.95 7.59 11.06
N GLN A 72 2.79 7.15 10.11
CA GLN A 72 3.14 5.75 9.83
C GLN A 72 1.98 4.96 9.20
N SER A 73 2.20 4.44 7.98
CA SER A 73 1.15 3.79 7.20
C SER A 73 0.51 2.60 7.92
N ASN A 74 1.30 1.77 8.59
CA ASN A 74 0.80 0.61 9.33
C ASN A 74 0.02 1.02 10.58
N ALA A 75 0.42 2.10 11.27
CA ALA A 75 -0.35 2.63 12.40
C ALA A 75 -1.71 3.19 11.95
N ILE A 76 -1.75 3.88 10.80
CA ILE A 76 -2.99 4.36 10.18
C ILE A 76 -3.89 3.18 9.81
N LEU A 77 -3.35 2.16 9.14
CA LEU A 77 -4.10 0.96 8.77
C LEU A 77 -4.66 0.25 10.00
N ARG A 78 -3.85 0.00 11.03
CA ARG A 78 -4.32 -0.64 12.27
C ARG A 78 -5.35 0.22 13.01
N TYR A 79 -5.23 1.55 12.98
CA TYR A 79 -6.26 2.43 13.54
C TYR A 79 -7.61 2.22 12.87
N LEU A 80 -7.64 2.25 11.53
CA LEU A 80 -8.85 2.00 10.74
C LEU A 80 -9.34 0.56 10.95
N ALA A 81 -8.42 -0.42 10.97
CA ALA A 81 -8.76 -1.82 11.19
C ALA A 81 -9.48 -2.03 12.51
N ARG A 82 -8.96 -1.49 13.62
CA ARG A 82 -9.59 -1.57 14.94
C ARG A 82 -10.96 -0.90 14.97
N LYS A 83 -11.12 0.24 14.29
CA LYS A 83 -12.41 0.96 14.21
C LYS A 83 -13.51 0.14 13.51
N HIS A 84 -13.12 -0.79 12.64
CA HIS A 84 -14.04 -1.57 11.81
C HIS A 84 -13.95 -3.09 12.02
N HIS A 85 -13.27 -3.55 13.08
CA HIS A 85 -13.05 -4.98 13.37
C HIS A 85 -12.42 -5.77 12.21
N LEU A 86 -11.43 -5.17 11.54
CA LEU A 86 -10.65 -5.77 10.43
C LEU A 86 -9.23 -6.17 10.88
N ASP A 87 -9.09 -6.50 12.16
CA ASP A 87 -7.87 -7.06 12.75
C ASP A 87 -8.07 -8.58 12.95
N GLY A 88 -7.01 -9.33 13.24
CA GLY A 88 -7.15 -10.74 13.61
C GLY A 88 -8.03 -10.92 14.85
N GLU A 89 -8.97 -11.85 14.83
CA GLU A 89 -9.87 -12.11 15.97
C GLU A 89 -9.23 -13.11 16.94
N THR A 90 -8.56 -14.13 16.40
CA THR A 90 -7.83 -15.16 17.15
C THR A 90 -6.34 -14.88 17.24
N GLU A 91 -5.64 -15.54 18.16
CA GLU A 91 -4.17 -15.44 18.27
C GLU A 91 -3.47 -15.91 16.98
N GLU A 92 -3.96 -16.97 16.33
CA GLU A 92 -3.43 -17.42 15.05
C GLU A 92 -3.55 -16.33 13.97
N GLU A 93 -4.72 -15.70 13.85
CA GLU A 93 -4.94 -14.64 12.86
C GLU A 93 -4.07 -13.40 13.16
N ARG A 94 -3.89 -13.05 14.44
CA ARG A 94 -3.01 -11.94 14.85
C ARG A 94 -1.56 -12.21 14.50
N ILE A 95 -1.03 -13.40 14.81
CA ILE A 95 0.33 -13.79 14.44
C ILE A 95 0.51 -13.72 12.93
N ARG A 96 -0.46 -14.23 12.16
CA ARG A 96 -0.40 -14.18 10.70
C ARG A 96 -0.42 -12.74 10.18
N ALA A 97 -1.29 -11.90 10.72
CA ALA A 97 -1.37 -10.49 10.36
C ALA A 97 -0.06 -9.75 10.67
N ASP A 98 0.51 -9.96 11.85
CA ASP A 98 1.76 -9.32 12.27
C ASP A 98 2.94 -9.72 11.37
N ILE A 99 3.04 -11.01 11.01
CA ILE A 99 4.06 -11.50 10.06
C ILE A 99 3.86 -10.86 8.68
N VAL A 100 2.63 -10.89 8.14
CA VAL A 100 2.35 -10.35 6.80
C VAL A 100 2.60 -8.84 6.76
N GLU A 101 2.20 -8.08 7.77
CA GLU A 101 2.43 -6.64 7.84
C GLU A 101 3.90 -6.27 7.66
N ASN A 102 4.79 -6.96 8.38
CA ASN A 102 6.22 -6.72 8.33
C ASN A 102 6.85 -7.27 7.04
N GLN A 103 6.47 -8.48 6.63
CA GLN A 103 6.97 -9.10 5.40
C GLN A 103 6.62 -8.27 4.14
N VAL A 104 5.42 -7.69 4.10
CA VAL A 104 5.01 -6.78 3.03
C VAL A 104 5.87 -5.53 3.04
N MET A 105 6.19 -4.97 4.21
CA MET A 105 7.05 -3.80 4.30
C MET A 105 8.48 -4.09 3.81
N ASP A 106 9.08 -5.21 4.20
CA ASP A 106 10.41 -5.61 3.73
C ASP A 106 10.43 -5.79 2.20
N THR A 107 9.43 -6.49 1.67
CA THR A 107 9.27 -6.70 0.22
C THR A 107 9.12 -5.39 -0.52
N ARG A 108 8.31 -4.47 0.01
CA ARG A 108 8.10 -3.13 -0.53
C ARG A 108 9.38 -2.30 -0.54
N MET A 109 10.12 -2.30 0.57
CA MET A 109 11.36 -1.53 0.67
C MET A 109 12.40 -2.02 -0.32
N GLN A 110 12.46 -3.33 -0.62
CA GLN A 110 13.34 -3.86 -1.66
C GLN A 110 13.00 -3.32 -3.06
N LEU A 111 11.72 -3.27 -3.43
CA LEU A 111 11.30 -2.67 -4.71
C LEU A 111 11.60 -1.16 -4.74
N ILE A 112 11.34 -0.43 -3.65
CA ILE A 112 11.67 1.00 -3.52
C ILE A 112 13.18 1.22 -3.71
N MET A 113 14.02 0.46 -3.01
CA MET A 113 15.47 0.59 -3.08
C MET A 113 15.99 0.39 -4.51
N LEU A 114 15.42 -0.58 -5.25
CA LEU A 114 15.74 -0.76 -6.66
C LEU A 114 15.28 0.45 -7.50
N CYS A 115 14.00 0.82 -7.40
CA CYS A 115 13.39 1.83 -8.28
C CYS A 115 13.89 3.26 -8.05
N TYR A 116 14.54 3.54 -6.92
CA TYR A 116 15.21 4.83 -6.65
C TYR A 116 16.74 4.76 -6.82
N ASN A 117 17.30 3.62 -7.24
CA ASN A 117 18.73 3.49 -7.47
C ASN A 117 19.13 4.10 -8.84
N PRO A 118 20.16 4.96 -8.91
CA PRO A 118 20.70 5.45 -10.18
C PRO A 118 21.13 4.33 -11.14
N ASP A 119 21.54 3.17 -10.62
CA ASP A 119 21.91 1.97 -11.38
C ASP A 119 20.72 1.02 -11.63
N PHE A 120 19.46 1.52 -11.60
CA PHE A 120 18.24 0.72 -11.76
C PHE A 120 18.33 -0.30 -12.90
N GLU A 121 18.72 0.13 -14.10
CA GLU A 121 18.79 -0.74 -15.29
C GLU A 121 19.85 -1.85 -15.15
N LYS A 122 20.94 -1.58 -14.41
CA LYS A 122 22.00 -2.57 -14.16
C LYS A 122 21.58 -3.59 -13.10
N GLN A 123 20.81 -3.18 -12.09
CA GLN A 123 20.41 -4.03 -10.97
C GLN A 123 19.12 -4.81 -11.23
N LYS A 124 18.23 -4.29 -12.09
CA LYS A 124 16.93 -4.90 -12.40
C LYS A 124 17.03 -6.39 -12.80
N PRO A 125 17.96 -6.83 -13.67
CA PRO A 125 18.04 -8.24 -14.06
C PRO A 125 18.27 -9.19 -12.88
N GLU A 126 19.09 -8.81 -11.91
CA GLU A 126 19.34 -9.64 -10.72
C GLU A 126 18.12 -9.63 -9.79
N PHE A 127 17.50 -8.47 -9.60
CA PHE A 127 16.27 -8.37 -8.81
C PHE A 127 15.15 -9.26 -9.37
N LEU A 128 14.96 -9.29 -10.70
CA LEU A 128 13.95 -10.13 -11.35
C LEU A 128 14.11 -11.62 -11.02
N LYS A 129 15.35 -12.12 -10.84
CA LYS A 129 15.61 -13.51 -10.44
C LYS A 129 15.13 -13.82 -9.02
N THR A 130 15.03 -12.81 -8.16
CA THR A 130 14.55 -12.98 -6.77
C THR A 130 13.03 -13.02 -6.65
N ILE A 131 12.30 -12.56 -7.67
CA ILE A 131 10.84 -12.44 -7.62
C ILE A 131 10.13 -13.79 -7.45
N PRO A 132 10.48 -14.86 -8.19
CA PRO A 132 9.78 -16.14 -8.06
C PRO A 132 9.83 -16.71 -6.64
N GLU A 133 10.99 -16.60 -5.96
CA GLU A 133 11.14 -17.07 -4.59
C GLU A 133 10.26 -16.26 -3.63
N LYS A 134 10.20 -14.93 -3.78
CA LYS A 134 9.32 -14.08 -2.96
C LYS A 134 7.86 -14.44 -3.15
N MET A 135 7.40 -14.56 -4.39
CA MET A 135 6.01 -14.90 -4.71
C MET A 135 5.65 -16.30 -4.20
N LYS A 136 6.60 -17.25 -4.27
CA LYS A 136 6.44 -18.58 -3.67
C LYS A 136 6.16 -18.50 -2.17
N LEU A 137 6.92 -17.70 -1.41
CA LEU A 137 6.70 -17.56 0.03
C LEU A 137 5.30 -17.02 0.37
N TYR A 138 4.82 -16.00 -0.35
CA TYR A 138 3.44 -15.50 -0.19
C TYR A 138 2.39 -16.57 -0.55
N SER A 139 2.62 -17.30 -1.65
CA SER A 139 1.73 -18.35 -2.13
C SER A 139 1.61 -19.50 -1.11
N GLU A 140 2.73 -19.96 -0.56
CA GLU A 140 2.77 -21.01 0.46
C GLU A 140 2.12 -20.53 1.77
N PHE A 141 2.38 -19.28 2.17
CA PHE A 141 1.81 -18.72 3.39
C PHE A 141 0.27 -18.55 3.30
N LEU A 142 -0.25 -18.08 2.17
CA LEU A 142 -1.70 -17.99 1.91
C LEU A 142 -2.32 -19.39 1.85
N GLY A 143 -1.67 -20.31 1.13
CA GLY A 143 -2.13 -21.68 0.94
C GLY A 143 -3.49 -21.72 0.27
N LYS A 144 -4.47 -22.34 0.94
CA LYS A 144 -5.86 -22.46 0.47
C LYS A 144 -6.82 -21.44 1.11
N ARG A 145 -6.32 -20.57 1.98
CA ARG A 145 -7.16 -19.57 2.68
C ARG A 145 -7.68 -18.53 1.69
N PRO A 146 -8.89 -18.00 1.88
CA PRO A 146 -9.39 -16.91 1.05
C PRO A 146 -8.65 -15.60 1.30
N TRP A 147 -8.13 -15.39 2.52
CA TRP A 147 -7.46 -14.18 2.98
C TRP A 147 -6.21 -14.54 3.79
N PHE A 148 -5.28 -13.58 3.95
CA PHE A 148 -3.96 -13.84 4.52
C PHE A 148 -4.01 -14.21 6.01
N ALA A 149 -4.89 -13.59 6.79
CA ALA A 149 -5.04 -13.92 8.21
C ALA A 149 -5.86 -15.22 8.41
N GLY A 150 -6.88 -15.48 7.59
CA GLY A 150 -7.81 -16.58 7.80
C GLY A 150 -8.98 -16.58 6.81
N ASP A 151 -10.18 -16.83 7.31
CA ASP A 151 -11.41 -16.90 6.51
C ASP A 151 -12.08 -15.54 6.28
N LYS A 152 -11.73 -14.53 7.09
CA LYS A 152 -12.23 -13.16 7.01
C LYS A 152 -11.16 -12.22 6.46
N VAL A 153 -11.60 -11.20 5.75
CA VAL A 153 -10.72 -10.12 5.29
C VAL A 153 -10.26 -9.29 6.47
N THR A 154 -9.00 -8.89 6.46
CA THR A 154 -8.35 -8.04 7.45
C THR A 154 -7.55 -6.95 6.75
N TYR A 155 -7.06 -5.96 7.50
CA TYR A 155 -6.27 -4.87 6.91
C TYR A 155 -4.99 -5.35 6.21
N VAL A 156 -4.45 -6.52 6.58
CA VAL A 156 -3.24 -7.06 5.93
C VAL A 156 -3.49 -7.57 4.52
N ASP A 157 -4.75 -7.87 4.15
CA ASP A 157 -5.10 -8.19 2.77
C ASP A 157 -4.97 -6.97 1.85
N PHE A 158 -5.17 -5.76 2.38
CA PHE A 158 -4.96 -4.49 1.65
C PHE A 158 -3.48 -4.23 1.42
N LEU A 159 -2.65 -4.58 2.40
CA LEU A 159 -1.18 -4.55 2.29
C LEU A 159 -0.69 -5.57 1.26
N ALA A 160 -1.17 -6.81 1.37
CA ALA A 160 -0.79 -7.90 0.49
C ALA A 160 -1.23 -7.66 -0.96
N TYR A 161 -2.46 -7.20 -1.18
CA TYR A 161 -2.93 -6.82 -2.52
C TYR A 161 -2.02 -5.77 -3.14
N ASP A 162 -1.74 -4.67 -2.43
CA ASP A 162 -0.96 -3.58 -3.00
C ASP A 162 0.45 -4.03 -3.39
N ILE A 163 1.14 -4.82 -2.56
CA ILE A 163 2.50 -5.26 -2.90
C ILE A 163 2.49 -6.28 -4.03
N LEU A 164 1.57 -7.25 -4.03
CA LEU A 164 1.49 -8.25 -5.10
C LEU A 164 1.11 -7.61 -6.44
N ASP A 165 0.21 -6.63 -6.42
CA ASP A 165 -0.16 -5.85 -7.61
C ASP A 165 1.02 -5.01 -8.12
N GLN A 166 1.78 -4.35 -7.25
CA GLN A 166 2.99 -3.63 -7.68
C GLN A 166 4.02 -4.57 -8.33
N TYR A 167 4.22 -5.77 -7.78
CA TYR A 167 5.09 -6.78 -8.39
C TYR A 167 4.52 -7.31 -9.72
N ARG A 168 3.19 -7.47 -9.84
CA ARG A 168 2.52 -7.78 -11.12
C ARG A 168 2.72 -6.67 -12.14
N MET A 169 2.68 -5.40 -11.75
CA MET A 169 2.94 -4.28 -12.66
C MET A 169 4.42 -4.20 -13.05
N PHE A 170 5.33 -4.57 -12.15
CA PHE A 170 6.77 -4.56 -12.39
C PHE A 170 7.24 -5.71 -13.28
N GLU A 171 6.71 -6.92 -13.05
CA GLU A 171 6.98 -8.14 -13.82
C GLU A 171 5.63 -8.87 -14.07
N PRO A 172 4.96 -8.64 -15.22
CA PRO A 172 3.61 -9.11 -15.49
C PRO A 172 3.36 -10.61 -15.33
N LYS A 173 4.39 -11.44 -15.51
CA LYS A 173 4.28 -12.91 -15.42
C LYS A 173 4.63 -13.46 -14.04
N CYS A 174 4.97 -12.60 -13.07
CA CYS A 174 5.49 -13.06 -11.78
C CYS A 174 4.51 -13.90 -10.96
N LEU A 175 3.21 -13.80 -11.24
CA LEU A 175 2.16 -14.55 -10.56
C LEU A 175 1.65 -15.78 -11.33
N ASP A 176 2.14 -16.05 -12.55
CA ASP A 176 1.59 -17.12 -13.39
C ASP A 176 1.77 -18.52 -12.79
N ALA A 177 2.87 -18.73 -12.06
CA ALA A 177 3.14 -19.98 -11.36
C ALA A 177 2.37 -20.13 -10.03
N PHE A 178 1.59 -19.11 -9.62
CA PHE A 178 0.96 -19.04 -8.29
C PHE A 178 -0.56 -18.77 -8.41
N PRO A 179 -1.36 -19.78 -8.80
CA PRO A 179 -2.80 -19.60 -9.02
C PRO A 179 -3.54 -19.01 -7.82
N ASN A 180 -3.20 -19.43 -6.61
CA ASN A 180 -3.84 -18.92 -5.39
C ASN A 180 -3.59 -17.41 -5.15
N LEU A 181 -2.44 -16.88 -5.56
CA LEU A 181 -2.19 -15.44 -5.52
C LEU A 181 -3.00 -14.70 -6.59
N ARG A 182 -3.11 -15.25 -7.80
CA ARG A 182 -3.98 -14.69 -8.85
C ARG A 182 -5.44 -14.67 -8.40
N ASP A 183 -5.91 -15.75 -7.79
CA ASP A 183 -7.25 -15.86 -7.24
C ASP A 183 -7.47 -14.88 -6.08
N PHE A 184 -6.46 -14.67 -5.23
CA PHE A 184 -6.49 -13.64 -4.18
C PHE A 184 -6.65 -12.23 -4.76
N LEU A 185 -5.84 -11.86 -5.78
CA LEU A 185 -5.96 -10.56 -6.44
C LEU A 185 -7.36 -10.36 -7.03
N ALA A 186 -7.87 -11.36 -7.77
CA ALA A 186 -9.19 -11.30 -8.37
C ALA A 186 -10.31 -11.19 -7.32
N ARG A 187 -10.20 -11.94 -6.21
CA ARG A 187 -11.14 -11.87 -5.09
C ARG A 187 -11.15 -10.50 -4.43
N PHE A 188 -9.98 -9.92 -4.20
CA PHE A 188 -9.83 -8.59 -3.62
C PHE A 188 -10.43 -7.50 -4.53
N GLU A 189 -10.05 -7.50 -5.81
CA GLU A 189 -10.58 -6.57 -6.83
C GLU A 189 -12.09 -6.74 -7.06
N GLY A 190 -12.63 -7.93 -6.79
CA GLY A 190 -14.05 -8.27 -6.86
C GLY A 190 -14.89 -7.82 -5.65
N LEU A 191 -14.27 -7.38 -4.55
CA LEU A 191 -15.01 -6.82 -3.41
C LEU A 191 -15.81 -5.60 -3.88
N LYS A 192 -17.12 -5.57 -3.62
CA LYS A 192 -18.05 -4.57 -4.19
C LYS A 192 -17.55 -3.13 -4.05
N LYS A 193 -17.08 -2.74 -2.86
CA LYS A 193 -16.55 -1.38 -2.59
C LYS A 193 -15.21 -1.12 -3.28
N ILE A 194 -14.32 -2.11 -3.34
CA ILE A 194 -13.05 -2.00 -4.06
C ILE A 194 -13.28 -1.89 -5.56
N SER A 195 -14.10 -2.76 -6.15
CA SER A 195 -14.43 -2.71 -7.58
C SER A 195 -15.07 -1.37 -7.98
N ALA A 196 -15.94 -0.82 -7.12
CA ALA A 196 -16.52 0.50 -7.32
C ALA A 196 -15.46 1.62 -7.23
N TYR A 197 -14.59 1.58 -6.23
CA TYR A 197 -13.50 2.54 -6.06
C TYR A 197 -12.55 2.54 -7.24
N MET A 198 -12.10 1.37 -7.72
CA MET A 198 -11.17 1.23 -8.85
C MET A 198 -11.71 1.80 -10.18
N LYS A 199 -13.04 1.93 -10.30
CA LYS A 199 -13.72 2.55 -11.47
C LYS A 199 -13.99 4.04 -11.28
N SER A 200 -13.72 4.59 -10.10
CA SER A 200 -13.98 5.99 -9.77
C SER A 200 -12.80 6.89 -10.17
N SER A 201 -13.07 8.19 -10.32
CA SER A 201 -12.04 9.21 -10.54
C SER A 201 -11.09 9.41 -9.35
N ARG A 202 -11.40 8.83 -8.17
CA ARG A 202 -10.53 8.92 -6.99
C ARG A 202 -9.38 7.91 -7.06
N TYR A 203 -9.50 6.86 -7.85
CA TYR A 203 -8.53 5.77 -7.94
C TYR A 203 -7.20 6.23 -8.52
N ILE A 204 -6.12 6.00 -7.78
CA ILE A 204 -4.75 6.26 -8.23
C ILE A 204 -4.01 4.92 -8.33
N ALA A 205 -3.94 4.38 -9.54
CA ALA A 205 -3.14 3.19 -9.85
C ALA A 205 -1.66 3.55 -10.07
N THR A 206 -1.40 4.66 -10.77
CA THR A 206 -0.06 5.17 -11.12
C THR A 206 -0.03 6.71 -11.00
N PRO A 207 1.16 7.32 -10.86
CA PRO A 207 2.46 6.68 -10.68
C PRO A 207 2.56 5.96 -9.33
N ILE A 208 3.32 4.86 -9.27
CA ILE A 208 3.58 4.14 -8.01
C ILE A 208 4.51 4.98 -7.13
N PHE A 209 5.57 5.52 -7.72
CA PHE A 209 6.62 6.23 -7.03
C PHE A 209 6.62 7.73 -7.37
N SER A 210 7.41 8.50 -6.63
CA SER A 210 7.56 9.94 -6.92
C SER A 210 8.30 10.17 -8.23
N LYS A 211 8.26 11.40 -8.74
CA LYS A 211 8.99 11.86 -9.94
C LYS A 211 10.49 11.55 -9.93
N MET A 212 11.10 11.38 -8.75
CA MET A 212 12.51 11.03 -8.58
C MET A 212 12.87 9.56 -8.87
N ALA A 213 11.88 8.67 -9.00
CA ALA A 213 12.16 7.26 -9.26
C ALA A 213 12.52 7.00 -10.74
N HIS A 214 13.21 5.90 -10.99
CA HIS A 214 13.60 5.42 -12.31
C HIS A 214 12.54 4.53 -12.98
N TRP A 215 11.54 4.07 -12.23
CA TRP A 215 10.40 3.31 -12.74
C TRP A 215 9.09 3.76 -12.10
N SER A 216 7.99 3.74 -12.86
CA SER A 216 6.65 4.18 -12.43
C SER A 216 6.65 5.57 -11.73
N ASN A 217 7.36 6.52 -12.33
CA ASN A 217 7.48 7.91 -11.87
C ASN A 217 6.56 8.89 -12.62
N LYS A 218 5.76 8.37 -13.56
CA LYS A 218 4.79 9.10 -14.40
C LYS A 218 3.50 8.28 -14.54
#